data_AF-A0AB36SDV3-F1
#
_entry.id   AF-A0AB36SDV3-F1
#
_cell.length_a   1.000
_cell.length_b   1.000
_cell.length_c   1.000
_cell.angle_alpha   90.00
_cell.angle_beta   90.00
_cell.angle_gamma   90.00
#
_symmetry.space_group_name_H-M   'P 1'
#
loop_
_entity.id
_entity.type
_entity.pdbx_description
1 polymer ?
#
loop_
_entity_poly.entity_id
_entity_poly.type
_entity_poly.pdbx_seq_one_letter_code
_entity_poly.pdbx_strand_id
1 'polypeptide(L)'
;MQLFVKDLQKNQIRQLTKELGNVDLIQIDNKQTTVFMRVLLKDEYRNFHIATYNIEKDKLEIWEKDDKDKSILDFDYNPINNKLVIVSFSEAEDKKKLEEANEKQITMRPAKYSLDIYNVDGNKEKHVSLVENLLAGLHLPMMKVQ
;
A
#
# COMPACT_ATOMS: atom_id res chain seq x y z
N MET A 1 13.61 -1.53 -3.71
CA MET A 1 14.19 -1.10 -2.43
C MET A 1 13.83 -2.12 -1.35
N GLN A 2 14.62 -2.22 -0.28
CA GLN A 2 14.40 -3.12 0.86
C GLN A 2 14.37 -2.29 2.15
N LEU A 3 13.74 -2.80 3.21
CA LEU A 3 13.66 -2.13 4.50
C LEU A 3 14.90 -2.42 5.36
N PHE A 4 15.48 -1.36 5.93
CA PHE A 4 16.58 -1.42 6.89
C PHE A 4 16.26 -0.58 8.12
N VAL A 5 16.79 -0.99 9.27
CA VAL A 5 16.77 -0.20 10.52
C VAL A 5 18.21 0.11 10.92
N LYS A 6 18.45 1.33 11.41
CA LYS A 6 19.73 1.76 11.96
C LYS A 6 19.58 2.14 13.43
N ASP A 7 20.31 1.45 14.29
CA ASP A 7 20.53 1.87 15.67
C ASP A 7 21.59 2.98 15.66
N LEU A 8 21.20 4.20 16.03
CA LEU A 8 22.10 5.37 16.04
C LEU A 8 23.10 5.36 17.20
N GLN A 9 22.80 4.68 18.31
CA GLN A 9 23.68 4.60 19.47
C GLN A 9 24.79 3.58 19.25
N LYS A 10 24.44 2.42 18.69
CA LYS A 10 25.38 1.33 18.41
C LYS A 10 26.02 1.44 17.02
N ASN A 11 25.53 2.36 16.19
CA ASN A 11 25.87 2.49 14.77
C ASN A 11 25.74 1.16 14.00
N GLN A 12 24.72 0.37 14.34
CA GLN A 12 24.44 -0.93 13.72
C GLN A 12 23.28 -0.81 12.74
N ILE A 13 23.44 -1.44 11.57
CA ILE A 13 22.39 -1.51 10.54
C ILE A 13 21.92 -2.96 10.44
N ARG A 14 20.59 -3.16 10.44
CA ARG A 14 19.95 -4.46 10.25
C ARG A 14 18.97 -4.38 9.09
N GLN A 15 19.07 -5.33 8.16
CA GLN A 15 18.08 -5.49 7.10
C GLN A 15 16.86 -6.23 7.65
N LEU A 16 15.68 -5.65 7.47
CA LEU A 16 14.41 -6.18 7.99
C LEU A 16 13.68 -7.03 6.95
N THR A 17 13.74 -6.66 5.66
CA THR A 17 13.08 -7.42 4.59
C THR A 17 14.10 -8.02 3.63
N LYS A 18 13.98 -9.32 3.34
CA LYS A 18 14.82 -10.05 2.37
C LYS A 18 14.01 -10.79 1.31
N GLU A 19 12.72 -11.01 1.59
CA GLU A 19 11.84 -11.87 0.81
C GLU A 19 10.96 -11.09 -0.18
N LEU A 20 10.98 -9.76 -0.13
CA LEU A 20 10.20 -8.88 -0.99
C LEU A 20 10.98 -8.51 -2.25
N GLY A 21 10.28 -8.22 -3.35
CA GLY A 21 10.89 -7.64 -4.54
C GLY A 21 11.18 -6.15 -4.35
N ASN A 22 10.22 -5.42 -3.77
CA ASN A 22 10.35 -3.99 -3.51
C ASN A 22 9.54 -3.57 -2.27
N VAL A 23 10.04 -2.54 -1.57
CA VAL A 23 9.32 -1.70 -0.61
C VAL A 23 9.47 -0.26 -1.09
N ASP A 24 8.37 0.48 -1.28
CA ASP A 24 8.41 1.85 -1.82
C ASP A 24 7.74 2.94 -0.97
N LEU A 25 6.72 2.60 -0.18
CA LEU A 25 6.13 3.50 0.80
C LEU A 25 6.18 2.86 2.19
N ILE A 26 6.51 3.66 3.21
CA ILE A 26 6.56 3.22 4.60
C ILE A 26 5.92 4.26 5.52
N GLN A 27 5.19 3.79 6.53
CA GLN A 27 4.77 4.58 7.68
C GLN A 27 4.96 3.74 8.95
N ILE A 28 5.10 4.38 10.11
CA ILE A 28 5.34 3.69 11.38
C ILE A 28 4.28 4.09 12.41
N ASP A 29 3.87 3.14 13.25
CA ASP A 29 2.94 3.42 14.34
C ASP A 29 3.57 4.33 15.42
N ASN A 30 2.72 4.93 16.25
CA ASN A 30 3.17 5.81 17.34
C ASN A 30 4.11 5.12 18.34
N LYS A 31 3.98 3.80 18.50
CA LYS A 31 4.83 3.02 19.41
C LYS A 31 6.18 2.66 18.78
N GLN A 32 6.37 2.95 17.50
CA GLN A 32 7.56 2.57 16.73
C GLN A 32 7.83 1.06 16.74
N THR A 33 6.78 0.26 16.81
CA THR A 33 6.84 -1.20 16.83
C THR A 33 6.46 -1.81 15.50
N THR A 34 5.58 -1.15 14.74
CA THR A 34 4.98 -1.71 13.53
C THR A 34 5.16 -0.74 12.37
N VAL A 35 5.82 -1.23 11.32
CA VAL A 35 6.01 -0.52 10.06
C VAL A 35 4.96 -1.01 9.07
N PHE A 36 4.11 -0.10 8.59
CA PHE A 36 3.21 -0.33 7.47
C PHE A 36 3.97 -0.04 6.18
N MET A 37 3.81 -0.89 5.18
CA MET A 37 4.58 -0.82 3.94
C MET A 37 3.71 -1.09 2.73
N ARG A 38 3.99 -0.40 1.63
CA ARG A 38 3.57 -0.83 0.29
C ARG A 38 4.70 -1.62 -0.33
N VAL A 39 4.39 -2.84 -0.79
CA VAL A 39 5.39 -3.81 -1.21
C VAL A 39 5.02 -4.47 -2.53
N LEU A 40 6.04 -4.79 -3.31
CA LEU A 40 5.94 -5.70 -4.45
C LEU A 40 6.56 -7.03 -4.03
N LEU A 41 5.83 -8.13 -4.23
CA LEU A 41 6.33 -9.47 -3.93
C LEU A 41 7.39 -9.88 -4.95
N LYS A 42 8.23 -10.86 -4.58
CA LYS A 42 9.13 -11.49 -5.56
C LYS A 42 8.29 -12.15 -6.64
N ASP A 43 8.75 -12.04 -7.88
CA ASP A 43 8.09 -12.58 -9.07
C ASP A 43 6.77 -11.89 -9.47
N GLU A 44 6.38 -10.81 -8.77
CA GLU A 44 5.30 -9.91 -9.20
C GLU A 44 5.87 -8.67 -9.89
N TYR A 45 5.20 -8.22 -10.94
CA TYR A 45 5.65 -7.07 -11.74
C TYR A 45 4.88 -5.78 -11.46
N ARG A 46 3.60 -5.87 -11.07
CA ARG A 46 2.70 -4.71 -11.01
C ARG A 46 1.70 -4.69 -9.86
N ASN A 47 1.44 -5.84 -9.24
CA ASN A 47 0.44 -5.94 -8.18
C ASN A 47 1.07 -5.64 -6.81
N PHE A 48 0.80 -4.47 -6.27
CA PHE A 48 1.35 -4.04 -4.98
C PHE A 48 0.41 -4.42 -3.84
N HIS A 49 0.99 -4.74 -2.68
CA HIS A 49 0.28 -5.15 -1.47
C HIS A 49 0.61 -4.23 -0.31
N ILE A 50 -0.24 -4.24 0.73
CA ILE A 50 0.18 -3.80 2.06
C ILE A 50 0.89 -4.95 2.78
N ALA A 51 1.97 -4.63 3.46
CA ALA A 51 2.61 -5.50 4.43
C ALA A 51 2.87 -4.75 5.73
N THR A 52 2.86 -5.48 6.85
CA THR A 52 3.30 -5.00 8.14
C THR A 52 4.56 -5.71 8.58
N TYR A 53 5.45 -4.97 9.23
CA TYR A 53 6.63 -5.53 9.87
C TYR A 53 6.68 -5.11 11.33
N ASN A 54 6.63 -6.10 12.23
CA ASN A 54 6.79 -5.88 13.66
C ASN A 54 8.29 -5.97 14.03
N ILE A 55 8.86 -4.84 14.47
CA ILE A 55 10.30 -4.69 14.72
C ILE A 55 10.77 -5.56 15.91
N GLU A 56 9.94 -5.65 16.96
CA GLU A 56 10.26 -6.40 18.18
C GLU A 56 10.20 -7.90 17.97
N LYS A 57 9.19 -8.37 17.23
CA LYS A 57 8.95 -9.79 16.95
C LYS A 57 9.67 -10.30 15.72
N ASP A 58 10.35 -9.43 14.98
CA ASP A 58 11.01 -9.76 13.71
C ASP A 58 10.05 -10.42 12.70
N LYS A 59 8.78 -9.96 12.68
CA LYS A 59 7.69 -10.63 11.96
C LYS A 59 7.19 -9.78 10.79
N LEU A 60 7.29 -10.32 9.58
CA LEU A 60 6.66 -9.79 8.36
C LEU A 60 5.29 -10.46 8.13
N GLU A 61 4.30 -9.67 7.76
CA GLU A 61 2.96 -10.14 7.39
C GLU A 61 2.48 -9.38 6.14
N ILE A 62 1.99 -10.10 5.14
CA ILE A 62 1.52 -9.52 3.87
C ILE A 62 0.00 -9.67 3.84
N TRP A 63 -0.72 -8.57 3.66
CA TRP A 63 -2.18 -8.57 3.60
C TRP A 63 -2.64 -9.03 2.23
N GLU A 64 -3.68 -9.87 2.20
CA GLU A 64 -4.31 -10.31 0.94
C GLU A 64 -3.30 -10.86 -0.10
N LYS A 65 -2.20 -11.49 0.35
CA LYS A 65 -1.04 -11.92 -0.48
C LYS A 65 -1.39 -12.64 -1.79
N ASP A 66 -2.45 -13.44 -1.75
CA ASP A 66 -2.86 -14.28 -2.88
C ASP A 66 -3.81 -13.55 -3.85
N ASP A 67 -4.28 -12.35 -3.53
CA ASP A 67 -5.04 -11.50 -4.44
C ASP A 67 -4.13 -11.01 -5.57
N LYS A 68 -4.52 -11.26 -6.82
CA LYS A 68 -3.77 -10.90 -8.03
C LYS A 68 -4.41 -9.77 -8.83
N ASP A 69 -5.57 -9.29 -8.41
CA ASP A 69 -6.30 -8.24 -9.10
C ASP A 69 -6.19 -6.91 -8.37
N LYS A 70 -6.26 -6.92 -7.03
CA LYS A 70 -6.28 -5.69 -6.26
C LYS A 70 -4.87 -5.18 -5.95
N SER A 71 -4.44 -4.17 -6.70
CA SER A 71 -3.15 -3.51 -6.53
C SER A 71 -3.29 -2.23 -5.70
N ILE A 72 -2.41 -2.07 -4.72
CA ILE A 72 -2.36 -0.87 -3.88
C ILE A 72 -1.68 0.26 -4.66
N LEU A 73 -2.31 1.41 -4.73
CA LEU A 73 -1.72 2.63 -5.27
C LEU A 73 -1.01 3.43 -4.18
N ASP A 74 -1.70 3.67 -3.05
CA ASP A 74 -1.20 4.51 -1.95
C ASP A 74 -1.91 4.14 -0.64
N PHE A 75 -1.34 4.55 0.50
CA PHE A 75 -1.97 4.43 1.80
C PHE A 75 -1.53 5.52 2.79
N ASP A 76 -2.40 5.82 3.74
CA ASP A 76 -2.11 6.71 4.86
C ASP A 76 -2.53 6.11 6.20
N TYR A 77 -1.65 6.14 7.20
CA TYR A 77 -1.93 5.66 8.54
C TYR A 77 -2.28 6.83 9.47
N ASN A 78 -3.45 6.73 10.11
CA ASN A 78 -3.88 7.68 11.11
C ASN A 78 -3.56 7.18 12.53
N PRO A 79 -2.58 7.79 13.23
CA PRO A 79 -2.18 7.38 14.57
C PRO A 79 -3.21 7.66 15.67
N ILE A 80 -4.20 8.52 15.42
CA ILE A 80 -5.22 8.91 16.42
C ILE A 80 -6.22 7.78 16.63
N ASN A 81 -6.64 7.12 15.55
CA ASN A 81 -7.67 6.10 15.59
C ASN A 81 -7.18 4.71 15.15
N ASN A 82 -5.88 4.55 14.88
CA ASN A 82 -5.26 3.30 14.43
C ASN A 82 -5.93 2.72 13.19
N LYS A 83 -6.15 3.57 12.19
CA LYS A 83 -6.75 3.16 10.91
C LYS A 83 -5.85 3.52 9.74
N LEU A 84 -6.00 2.78 8.66
CA LEU A 84 -5.37 3.07 7.39
C LEU A 84 -6.45 3.45 6.38
N VAL A 85 -6.21 4.51 5.63
CA VAL A 85 -6.92 4.75 4.37
C VAL A 85 -6.06 4.14 3.27
N ILE A 86 -6.64 3.26 2.47
CA ILE A 86 -5.96 2.57 1.38
C ILE A 86 -6.63 2.95 0.06
N VAL A 87 -5.80 3.30 -0.92
CA VAL A 87 -6.20 3.51 -2.31
C VAL A 87 -5.75 2.32 -3.13
N SER A 88 -6.68 1.62 -3.78
CA SER A 88 -6.38 0.46 -4.62
C SER A 88 -7.11 0.51 -5.95
N PHE A 89 -6.67 -0.26 -6.93
CA PHE A 89 -7.35 -0.44 -8.22
C PHE A 89 -7.29 -1.91 -8.67
N SER A 90 -8.08 -2.25 -9.69
CA SER A 90 -8.04 -3.58 -10.33
C SER A 90 -7.02 -3.60 -11.47
N GLU A 91 -6.04 -4.48 -11.40
CA GLU A 91 -5.07 -4.77 -12.46
C GLU A 91 -5.77 -5.30 -13.71
N ALA A 92 -6.84 -6.11 -13.56
CA ALA A 92 -7.62 -6.59 -14.69
C ALA A 92 -8.35 -5.42 -15.41
N GLU A 93 -8.93 -4.48 -14.65
CA GLU A 93 -9.55 -3.29 -15.24
C GLU A 93 -8.52 -2.39 -15.93
N ASP A 94 -7.37 -2.16 -15.29
CA ASP A 94 -6.28 -1.36 -15.85
C ASP A 94 -5.75 -1.97 -17.16
N LYS A 95 -5.50 -3.28 -17.17
CA LYS A 95 -5.07 -4.01 -18.36
C LYS A 95 -6.10 -3.91 -19.49
N LYS A 96 -7.39 -4.11 -19.19
CA LYS A 96 -8.45 -3.98 -20.18
C LYS A 96 -8.49 -2.59 -20.79
N LYS A 97 -8.34 -1.54 -19.98
CA LYS A 97 -8.32 -0.14 -20.46
C LYS A 97 -7.10 0.14 -21.34
N LEU A 98 -5.95 -0.47 -21.04
CA LEU A 98 -4.76 -0.38 -21.89
C LEU A 98 -4.98 -1.07 -23.24
N GLU A 99 -5.53 -2.28 -23.24
CA GLU A 99 -5.85 -3.03 -24.46
C GLU A 99 -6.83 -2.24 -25.35
N GLU A 100 -7.92 -1.72 -24.79
CA GLU A 100 -8.89 -0.90 -25.51
C GLU A 100 -8.27 0.38 -26.10
N ALA A 101 -7.35 1.02 -25.37
CA ALA A 101 -6.66 2.22 -25.83
C ALA A 101 -5.74 1.93 -27.02
N ASN A 102 -5.01 0.81 -26.96
CA ASN A 102 -4.14 0.36 -28.05
C ASN A 102 -4.94 -0.01 -29.30
N GLU A 103 -6.04 -0.76 -29.14
CA GLU A 103 -6.90 -1.15 -30.27
C GLU A 103 -7.54 0.04 -30.97
N LYS A 104 -8.03 1.01 -30.20
CA LYS A 104 -8.73 2.19 -30.73
C LYS A 104 -7.80 3.35 -31.07
N GLN A 105 -6.50 3.22 -30.79
CA GLN A 105 -5.50 4.28 -30.92
C GLN A 105 -5.90 5.59 -30.21
N ILE A 106 -6.46 5.45 -29.01
CA ILE A 106 -6.89 6.57 -28.17
C ILE A 106 -6.03 6.65 -26.90
N THR A 107 -6.08 7.79 -26.21
CA THR A 107 -5.49 7.92 -24.88
C THR A 107 -6.12 6.94 -23.90
N MET A 108 -5.29 6.21 -23.16
CA MET A 108 -5.73 5.33 -22.09
C MET A 108 -6.44 6.12 -21.00
N ARG A 109 -7.59 5.59 -20.55
CA ARG A 109 -8.30 6.10 -19.38
C ARG A 109 -7.81 5.35 -18.13
N PRO A 110 -7.68 6.00 -16.97
CA PRO A 110 -7.26 5.34 -15.74
C PRO A 110 -8.31 4.32 -15.27
N ALA A 111 -7.86 3.28 -14.54
CA ALA A 111 -8.73 2.38 -13.78
C ALA A 111 -9.51 3.13 -12.68
N LYS A 112 -10.58 2.52 -12.17
CA LYS A 112 -11.28 3.07 -11.00
C LYS A 112 -10.46 2.79 -9.75
N TYR A 113 -10.36 3.79 -8.89
CA TYR A 113 -9.71 3.64 -7.60
C TYR A 113 -10.75 3.45 -6.49
N SER A 114 -10.54 2.47 -5.64
CA SER A 114 -11.28 2.26 -4.39
C SER A 114 -10.57 2.97 -3.26
N LEU A 115 -11.31 3.76 -2.48
CA LEU A 115 -10.88 4.26 -1.18
C LEU A 115 -11.56 3.43 -0.09
N ASP A 116 -10.74 2.78 0.72
CA ASP A 116 -11.19 1.88 1.77
C ASP A 116 -10.48 2.18 3.09
N ILE A 117 -11.17 1.94 4.20
CA ILE A 117 -10.62 2.06 5.55
C ILE A 117 -10.35 0.67 6.09
N TYR A 118 -9.14 0.48 6.60
CA TYR A 118 -8.62 -0.73 7.20
C TYR A 118 -8.20 -0.49 8.65
N ASN A 119 -8.27 -1.53 9.49
CA ASN A 119 -7.57 -1.52 10.77
C ASN A 119 -6.13 -2.02 10.63
N VAL A 120 -5.35 -1.88 11.70
CA VAL A 120 -3.92 -2.26 11.72
C VAL A 120 -3.65 -3.75 11.58
N ASP A 121 -4.68 -4.59 11.72
CA ASP A 121 -4.60 -6.04 11.54
C ASP A 121 -4.90 -6.46 10.08
N GLY A 122 -5.13 -5.50 9.18
CA GLY A 122 -5.38 -5.77 7.77
C GLY A 122 -6.82 -6.10 7.42
N ASN A 123 -7.76 -5.91 8.36
CA ASN A 123 -9.18 -6.11 8.07
C ASN A 123 -9.79 -4.83 7.50
N LYS A 124 -10.50 -4.96 6.37
CA LYS A 124 -11.32 -3.89 5.80
C LYS A 124 -12.50 -3.61 6.71
N GLU A 125 -12.62 -2.38 7.19
CA GLU A 125 -13.73 -1.97 8.05
C GLU A 125 -14.84 -1.26 7.26
N LYS A 126 -14.47 -0.48 6.24
CA LYS A 126 -15.43 0.37 5.52
C LYS A 126 -14.96 0.67 4.11
N HIS A 127 -15.91 0.66 3.17
CA HIS A 127 -15.73 1.28 1.86
C HIS A 127 -16.14 2.76 1.92
N VAL A 128 -15.29 3.65 1.40
CA VAL A 128 -15.55 5.09 1.38
C VAL A 128 -16.14 5.51 0.04
N SER A 129 -15.45 5.21 -1.06
CA SER A 129 -15.88 5.65 -2.40
C SER A 129 -15.10 4.97 -3.53
N LEU A 130 -15.67 5.01 -4.74
CA LEU A 130 -14.96 4.77 -5.99
C LEU A 130 -14.71 6.09 -6.71
N VAL A 131 -13.48 6.31 -7.19
CA VAL A 131 -13.09 7.54 -7.89
C VAL A 131 -12.43 7.22 -9.24
N GLU A 132 -12.76 8.01 -10.27
CA GLU A 132 -12.26 7.82 -11.64
C GLU A 132 -11.04 8.69 -11.96
N ASN A 133 -10.77 9.73 -11.16
CA ASN A 133 -9.59 10.59 -11.25
C ASN A 133 -9.04 10.84 -9.85
N LEU A 134 -7.84 10.35 -9.56
CA LEU A 134 -7.07 10.87 -8.42
C LEU A 134 -6.40 12.16 -8.89
N LEU A 135 -6.72 13.29 -8.27
CA LEU A 135 -5.96 14.53 -8.47
C LEU A 135 -4.55 14.28 -7.90
N ALA A 136 -3.56 14.08 -8.77
CA ALA A 136 -2.16 13.98 -8.38
C ALA A 136 -1.77 15.22 -7.56
N GLY A 137 -1.43 15.02 -6.29
CA GLY A 137 -0.98 16.09 -5.38
C GLY A 137 -1.82 16.34 -4.14
N LEU A 138 -2.92 15.62 -3.91
CA LEU A 138 -3.58 15.64 -2.61
C LEU A 138 -2.86 14.68 -1.66
N HIS A 139 -2.00 15.23 -0.78
CA HIS A 139 -1.93 14.72 0.58
C HIS A 139 -3.39 14.65 1.05
N LEU A 140 -3.92 13.44 1.29
CA LEU A 140 -5.28 13.27 1.79
C LEU A 140 -5.40 14.15 3.04
N PRO A 141 -6.20 15.23 3.04
CA PRO A 141 -6.34 16.05 4.22
C PRO A 141 -6.93 15.14 5.27
N MET A 142 -6.21 14.95 6.38
CA MET A 142 -6.61 14.12 7.53
C MET A 142 -8.12 14.17 7.68
N MET A 143 -8.82 13.11 7.24
CA MET A 143 -10.25 13.01 7.43
C MET A 143 -10.43 12.92 8.94
N LYS A 144 -10.79 14.05 9.57
CA LYS A 144 -11.35 14.07 10.90
C LYS A 144 -12.68 13.33 10.80
N VAL A 145 -12.64 12.04 11.05
CA VAL A 145 -13.84 11.25 11.32
C VAL A 145 -14.38 11.80 12.64
N GLN A 146 -15.48 12.56 12.55
CA GLN A 146 -16.29 12.98 13.70
C GLN A 146 -17.06 11.78 14.27
#